data_AF-A0A2S7D9M7-F1
#
_entry.id   AF-A0A2S7D9M7-F1
#
_cell.length_a   1.000
_cell.length_b   1.000
_cell.length_c   1.000
_cell.angle_alpha   90.00
_cell.angle_beta   90.00
_cell.angle_gamma   90.00
#
_symmetry.space_group_name_H-M   'P 1'
#
loop_
_entity.id
_entity.type
_entity.pdbx_description
1 polymer ?
#
loop_
_entity_poly.entity_id
_entity_poly.type
_entity_poly.pdbx_seq_one_letter_code
_entity_poly.pdbx_strand_id
1 'polypeptide(L)'
;MSITSQQYAALSDDAYKAPRETGPNSRPEDIGGNIYKRLKYVDSPSGYQGIVYQRVDTREIIVAHRGTETDRQLKEDGFYTDGGMVAARHNRQAAEALELTRYALNYAHELGKGGKAPDVTVT
;
A
#
# COMPACT_ATOMS: atom_id res chain seq x y z
N MET A 1 11.56 -9.68 11.11
CA MET A 1 10.30 -8.94 11.08
C MET A 1 9.92 -8.59 12.50
N SER A 2 9.61 -7.32 12.79
CA SER A 2 9.45 -6.82 14.16
C SER A 2 8.04 -6.30 14.50
N ILE A 3 7.02 -6.65 13.69
CA ILE A 3 5.65 -6.16 13.86
C ILE A 3 4.74 -7.25 14.46
N THR A 4 3.88 -6.85 15.39
CA THR A 4 2.83 -7.72 15.96
C THR A 4 1.60 -7.77 15.06
N SER A 5 0.72 -8.75 15.27
CA SER A 5 -0.57 -8.83 14.56
C SER A 5 -1.45 -7.59 14.79
N GLN A 6 -1.40 -6.97 15.97
CA GLN A 6 -2.13 -5.72 16.24
C GLN A 6 -1.55 -4.54 15.44
N GLN A 7 -0.23 -4.44 15.35
CA GLN A 7 0.43 -3.40 14.53
C GLN A 7 0.15 -3.60 13.03
N TYR A 8 0.10 -4.85 12.58
CA TYR A 8 -0.34 -5.18 11.23
C TYR A 8 -1.76 -4.67 10.98
N ALA A 9 -2.70 -4.98 11.88
CA ALA A 9 -4.08 -4.54 11.75
C ALA A 9 -4.22 -3.00 11.74
N ALA A 10 -3.39 -2.30 12.52
CA ALA A 10 -3.37 -0.83 12.52
C ALA A 10 -2.89 -0.26 11.17
N LEU A 11 -1.86 -0.85 10.55
CA LEU A 11 -1.42 -0.47 9.20
C LEU A 11 -2.48 -0.80 8.15
N SER A 12 -3.15 -1.94 8.27
CA SER A 12 -4.27 -2.28 7.40
C SER A 12 -5.40 -1.25 7.51
N ASP A 13 -5.81 -0.85 8.72
CA ASP A 13 -6.84 0.19 8.94
C ASP A 13 -6.41 1.56 8.39
N ASP A 14 -5.14 1.95 8.59
CA ASP A 14 -4.61 3.20 8.05
C ASP A 14 -4.67 3.23 6.52
N ALA A 15 -4.39 2.10 5.86
CA ALA A 15 -4.41 1.99 4.40
C ALA A 15 -5.80 2.23 3.76
N TYR A 16 -6.89 2.15 4.53
CA TYR A 16 -8.24 2.51 4.06
C TYR A 16 -8.46 4.03 3.96
N LYS A 17 -7.60 4.84 4.57
CA LYS A 17 -7.76 6.29 4.68
C LYS A 17 -6.78 6.96 3.72
N ALA A 18 -7.31 7.76 2.79
CA ALA A 18 -6.46 8.55 1.91
C ALA A 18 -5.57 9.48 2.75
N PRO A 19 -4.23 9.39 2.64
CA PRO A 19 -3.34 10.19 3.44
C PRO A 19 -3.33 11.64 2.96
N ARG A 20 -3.13 12.58 3.90
CA ARG A 20 -3.01 14.02 3.58
C ARG A 20 -1.75 14.33 2.77
N GLU A 21 -0.69 13.57 3.00
CA GLU A 21 0.60 13.74 2.36
C GLU A 21 1.30 12.39 2.18
N THR A 22 2.14 12.30 1.15
CA THR A 22 3.00 11.16 0.89
C THR A 22 4.37 11.60 0.41
N GLY A 23 5.37 10.73 0.58
CA GLY A 23 6.72 10.91 0.09
C GLY A 23 7.76 10.79 1.21
N PRO A 24 9.06 10.86 0.85
CA PRO A 24 10.15 10.76 1.83
C PRO A 24 10.12 11.86 2.92
N ASN A 25 9.52 12.99 2.58
CA ASN A 25 9.37 14.16 3.45
C ASN A 25 7.98 14.23 4.13
N SER A 26 7.14 13.21 3.96
CA SER A 26 5.85 13.16 4.67
C SER A 26 6.06 13.23 6.18
N ARG A 27 5.14 13.90 6.86
CA ARG A 27 5.12 13.94 8.32
C ARG A 27 5.04 12.52 8.89
N PRO A 28 5.93 12.17 9.83
CA PRO A 28 5.81 10.91 10.55
C PRO A 28 4.56 10.90 11.44
N GLU A 29 3.85 9.78 11.45
CA GLU A 29 2.65 9.56 12.26
C GLU A 29 2.75 8.26 13.04
N ASP A 30 2.12 8.23 14.22
CA ASP A 30 1.97 7.01 15.03
C ASP A 30 0.85 6.15 14.44
N ILE A 31 1.20 4.91 14.07
CA ILE A 31 0.25 3.90 13.63
C ILE A 31 0.52 2.64 14.45
N GLY A 32 -0.41 2.31 15.35
CA GLY A 32 -0.29 1.10 16.20
C GLY A 32 0.90 1.14 17.18
N GLY A 33 1.35 2.32 17.61
CA GLY A 33 2.43 2.51 18.57
C GLY A 33 3.83 2.55 17.95
N ASN A 34 3.93 2.54 16.62
CA ASN A 34 5.19 2.75 15.89
C ASN A 34 5.06 3.98 14.99
N ILE A 35 6.18 4.66 14.74
CA ILE A 35 6.19 5.86 13.90
C ILE A 35 6.50 5.48 12.45
N TYR A 36 5.64 5.91 11.52
CA TYR A 36 5.77 5.64 10.10
C TYR A 36 5.70 6.92 9.26
N LYS A 37 6.40 6.90 8.13
CA LYS A 37 6.19 7.80 7.00
C LYS A 37 5.38 7.07 5.93
N ARG A 38 4.45 7.78 5.28
CA ARG A 38 3.72 7.27 4.11
C ARG A 38 4.46 7.69 2.85
N LEU A 39 5.11 6.75 2.17
CA LEU A 39 5.99 7.04 1.04
C LEU A 39 5.25 7.21 -0.28
N LYS A 40 4.30 6.31 -0.57
CA LYS A 40 3.49 6.34 -1.79
C LYS A 40 2.11 5.79 -1.48
N TYR A 41 1.07 6.44 -1.97
CA TYR A 41 -0.31 5.97 -1.94
C TYR A 41 -0.84 5.88 -3.37
N VAL A 42 -1.65 4.85 -3.63
CA VAL A 42 -2.32 4.63 -4.90
C VAL A 42 -3.79 4.39 -4.61
N ASP A 43 -4.66 5.14 -5.27
CA ASP A 43 -6.09 4.88 -5.39
C ASP A 43 -6.45 4.99 -6.87
N SER A 44 -6.70 3.86 -7.53
CA SER A 44 -6.83 3.80 -8.97
C SER A 44 -8.25 3.53 -9.45
N PRO A 45 -8.62 3.96 -10.67
CA PRO A 45 -9.91 3.63 -11.27
C PRO A 45 -10.13 2.13 -11.53
N SER A 46 -9.08 1.30 -11.45
CA SER A 46 -9.25 -0.16 -11.56
C SER A 46 -9.89 -0.76 -10.29
N GLY A 47 -9.95 0.03 -9.21
CA GLY A 47 -10.36 -0.41 -7.89
C GLY A 47 -9.20 -0.95 -7.04
N TYR A 48 -7.96 -0.92 -7.54
CA TYR A 48 -6.78 -1.18 -6.73
C TYR A 48 -6.45 0.01 -5.85
N GLN A 49 -6.12 -0.29 -4.61
CA GLN A 49 -5.55 0.67 -3.69
C GLN A 49 -4.32 0.07 -3.01
N GLY A 50 -3.40 0.92 -2.58
CA GLY A 50 -2.26 0.47 -1.81
C GLY A 50 -1.40 1.59 -1.33
N ILE A 51 -0.57 1.27 -0.34
CA ILE A 51 0.27 2.25 0.32
C ILE A 51 1.62 1.64 0.72
N VAL A 52 2.66 2.45 0.65
CA VAL A 52 4.01 2.07 1.08
C VAL A 52 4.35 2.91 2.30
N TYR A 53 4.71 2.24 3.39
CA TYR A 53 5.17 2.83 4.62
C TYR A 53 6.67 2.65 4.78
N GLN A 54 7.31 3.60 5.47
CA GLN A 54 8.63 3.42 6.06
C GLN A 54 8.51 3.58 7.57
N ARG A 55 8.92 2.55 8.31
CA ARG A 55 9.06 2.65 9.76
C ARG A 55 10.28 3.49 10.13
N VAL A 56 10.14 4.47 11.00
CA VAL A 56 11.18 5.49 11.23
C VAL A 56 12.37 4.96 12.02
N ASP A 57 12.15 4.12 13.03
CA ASP A 57 13.20 3.56 13.90
C ASP A 57 14.03 2.47 13.21
N THR A 58 13.39 1.54 12.48
CA THR A 58 14.05 0.41 11.82
C THR A 58 14.37 0.65 10.35
N ARG A 59 13.76 1.67 9.73
CA ARG A 59 13.78 1.93 8.28
C ARG A 59 13.09 0.85 7.43
N GLU A 60 12.46 -0.15 8.05
CA GLU A 60 11.70 -1.21 7.35
C GLU A 60 10.66 -0.59 6.42
N ILE A 61 10.52 -1.17 5.23
CA ILE A 61 9.53 -0.76 4.23
C ILE A 61 8.39 -1.77 4.23
N ILE A 62 7.15 -1.27 4.31
CA ILE A 62 5.95 -2.11 4.31
C ILE A 62 5.07 -1.69 3.13
N VAL A 63 4.62 -2.65 2.33
CA VAL A 63 3.66 -2.45 1.24
C VAL A 63 2.35 -3.08 1.64
N ALA A 64 1.32 -2.26 1.80
CA ALA A 64 -0.04 -2.73 2.05
C ALA A 64 -0.86 -2.64 0.77
N HIS A 65 -1.38 -3.78 0.31
CA HIS A 65 -2.28 -3.85 -0.84
C HIS A 65 -3.74 -3.92 -0.38
N ARG A 66 -4.62 -3.22 -1.08
CA ARG A 66 -6.07 -3.27 -0.89
C ARG A 66 -6.75 -3.52 -2.24
N GLY A 67 -7.51 -4.60 -2.30
CA GLY A 67 -8.40 -4.90 -3.41
C GLY A 67 -9.71 -4.12 -3.32
N THR A 68 -10.55 -4.27 -4.33
CA THR A 68 -11.86 -3.60 -4.40
C THR A 68 -12.77 -4.06 -3.27
N GLU A 69 -13.19 -3.14 -2.38
CA GLU A 69 -14.35 -3.38 -1.55
C GLU A 69 -15.56 -3.58 -2.46
N THR A 70 -16.25 -4.70 -2.31
CA THR A 70 -17.47 -5.04 -3.04
C THR A 70 -18.53 -3.93 -2.94
N ASP A 71 -18.47 -3.09 -1.90
CA ASP A 71 -19.36 -1.94 -1.65
C ASP A 71 -19.24 -0.79 -2.65
N ARG A 72 -18.08 -0.54 -3.27
CA ARG A 72 -17.96 0.50 -4.32
C ARG A 72 -18.58 0.02 -5.63
N GLN A 73 -18.46 -1.26 -5.94
CA GLN A 73 -19.09 -1.88 -7.11
C GLN A 73 -20.60 -1.94 -7.00
N LEU A 74 -21.17 -2.29 -5.84
CA LEU A 74 -22.63 -2.33 -5.67
C LEU A 74 -23.28 -0.94 -5.78
N LYS A 75 -22.54 0.13 -5.44
CA LYS A 75 -23.03 1.51 -5.55
C LYS A 75 -22.90 2.12 -6.95
N GLU A 76 -21.85 1.76 -7.70
CA GLU A 76 -21.64 2.27 -9.06
C GLU A 76 -22.26 1.36 -10.14
N ASP A 77 -22.13 0.04 -10.02
CA ASP A 77 -22.61 -0.98 -10.96
C ASP A 77 -23.99 -1.55 -10.51
N GLY A 78 -24.92 -0.67 -10.15
CA GLY A 78 -26.33 -1.01 -10.27
C GLY A 78 -26.61 -1.34 -11.74
N PHE A 79 -26.68 -2.64 -12.07
CA PHE A 79 -27.53 -3.24 -13.12
C PHE A 79 -26.86 -4.08 -14.24
N TYR A 80 -25.54 -4.14 -14.49
CA TYR A 80 -25.05 -4.93 -15.64
C TYR A 80 -23.65 -5.54 -15.44
N THR A 81 -23.56 -6.85 -15.17
CA THR A 81 -22.27 -7.57 -15.20
C THR A 81 -22.27 -8.64 -16.29
N ASP A 82 -21.62 -8.33 -17.41
CA ASP A 82 -21.13 -9.31 -18.38
C ASP A 82 -19.70 -9.74 -17.96
N GLY A 83 -19.45 -11.04 -17.88
CA GLY A 83 -18.27 -11.63 -17.20
C GLY A 83 -16.91 -11.21 -17.77
N GLY A 84 -16.86 -10.69 -19.00
CA GLY A 84 -15.63 -10.20 -19.66
C GLY A 84 -15.00 -8.97 -18.99
N MET A 85 -15.80 -8.12 -18.34
CA MET A 85 -15.31 -6.95 -17.61
C MET A 85 -14.53 -7.33 -16.34
N VAL A 86 -14.84 -8.48 -15.74
CA VAL A 86 -14.20 -8.97 -14.50
C VAL A 86 -12.76 -9.43 -14.76
N ALA A 87 -12.52 -10.18 -15.83
CA ALA A 87 -11.18 -10.66 -16.19
C ALA A 87 -10.21 -9.52 -16.56
N ALA A 88 -10.70 -8.53 -17.33
CA ALA A 88 -9.90 -7.37 -17.72
C ALA A 88 -9.57 -6.43 -16.53
N ARG A 89 -10.44 -6.36 -15.50
CA ARG A 89 -10.17 -5.64 -14.24
C ARG A 89 -9.11 -6.35 -13.39
N HIS A 90 -9.16 -7.68 -13.30
CA HIS A 90 -8.19 -8.46 -12.51
C HIS A 90 -6.74 -8.27 -12.99
N ASN A 91 -6.52 -8.21 -14.31
CA ASN A 91 -5.19 -8.01 -14.86
C ASN A 91 -4.61 -6.61 -14.56
N ARG A 92 -5.47 -5.57 -14.49
CA ARG A 92 -5.03 -4.20 -14.19
C ARG A 92 -4.65 -4.01 -12.72
N GLN A 93 -5.43 -4.54 -11.79
CA GLN A 93 -5.10 -4.46 -10.36
C GLN A 93 -3.77 -5.17 -10.04
N ALA A 94 -3.51 -6.31 -10.67
CA ALA A 94 -2.24 -7.03 -10.50
C ALA A 94 -1.03 -6.21 -11.01
N ALA A 95 -1.18 -5.53 -12.15
CA ALA A 95 -0.12 -4.66 -12.69
C ALA A 95 0.20 -3.49 -11.75
N GLU A 96 -0.82 -2.86 -11.17
CA GLU A 96 -0.65 -1.73 -10.24
C GLU A 96 -0.05 -2.17 -8.90
N ALA A 97 -0.44 -3.34 -8.40
CA ALA A 97 0.18 -3.95 -7.22
C ALA A 97 1.67 -4.20 -7.44
N LEU A 98 2.04 -4.76 -8.60
CA LEU A 98 3.44 -4.97 -8.98
C LEU A 98 4.21 -3.66 -9.09
N GLU A 99 3.61 -2.61 -9.64
CA GLU A 99 4.25 -1.30 -9.74
C GLU A 99 4.53 -0.69 -8.35
N LEU A 100 3.56 -0.79 -7.43
CA LEU A 100 3.74 -0.30 -6.06
C LEU A 100 4.85 -1.06 -5.33
N THR A 101 4.90 -2.39 -5.49
CA THR A 101 5.97 -3.22 -4.90
C THR A 101 7.33 -2.92 -5.52
N ARG A 102 7.40 -2.67 -6.83
CA ARG A 102 8.64 -2.22 -7.49
C ARG A 102 9.11 -0.87 -6.95
N TYR A 103 8.20 0.06 -6.72
CA TYR A 103 8.54 1.34 -6.08
C TYR A 103 9.18 1.11 -4.70
N ALA A 104 8.60 0.24 -3.86
CA ALA A 104 9.12 -0.06 -2.54
C ALA A 104 10.52 -0.69 -2.57
N LEU A 105 10.73 -1.68 -3.46
CA LEU A 105 12.04 -2.31 -3.65
C LEU A 105 13.10 -1.32 -4.12
N ASN A 106 12.77 -0.48 -5.10
CA ASN A 106 13.68 0.55 -5.60
C ASN A 106 14.02 1.56 -4.49
N TYR A 107 13.02 2.01 -3.73
CA TYR A 107 13.23 2.94 -2.63
C TYR A 107 14.12 2.35 -1.54
N ALA A 108 13.90 1.09 -1.16
CA ALA A 108 14.74 0.37 -0.20
C ALA A 108 16.18 0.23 -0.70
N HIS A 109 16.36 -0.09 -1.99
CA HIS A 109 17.68 -0.14 -2.61
C HIS A 109 18.39 1.22 -2.57
N GLU A 110 17.71 2.31 -2.92
CA GLU A 110 18.26 3.66 -2.86
C GLU A 110 18.62 4.08 -1.42
N LEU A 111 17.78 3.78 -0.43
CA LEU A 111 18.08 3.99 0.99
C LEU A 111 19.27 3.16 1.49
N GLY A 112 19.50 2.01 0.88
CA GLY A 112 20.59 1.10 1.18
C GLY A 112 21.91 1.49 0.52
N LYS A 113 21.95 2.44 -0.42
CA LYS A 113 23.20 2.84 -1.08
C LYS A 113 24.22 3.32 -0.05
N GLY A 114 25.35 2.62 0.02
CA GLY A 114 26.40 2.86 1.02
C GLY A 114 26.25 2.04 2.31
N GLY A 115 25.32 1.09 2.37
CA GLY A 115 25.11 0.21 3.52
C GLY A 115 24.18 -0.98 3.21
N LYS A 116 23.51 -1.50 4.25
CA LYS A 116 22.49 -2.55 4.08
C LYS A 116 21.14 -1.93 3.72
N ALA A 117 20.53 -2.40 2.63
CA ALA A 117 19.16 -2.04 2.25
C ALA A 117 18.16 -2.46 3.33
N PRO A 118 17.13 -1.65 3.64
CA PRO A 118 16.08 -2.05 4.55
C PRO A 118 15.29 -3.25 4.02
N ASP A 119 14.74 -4.05 4.95
CA ASP A 119 13.87 -5.16 4.59
C ASP A 119 12.53 -4.61 4.06
N VAL A 120 12.02 -5.23 2.99
CA VAL A 120 10.72 -4.92 2.38
C VAL A 120 9.75 -6.04 2.69
N THR A 121 8.60 -5.70 3.27
CA THR A 121 7.52 -6.64 3.60
C THR A 121 6.25 -6.26 2.84
N VAL A 122 5.51 -7.26 2.38
CA VAL A 122 4.21 -7.08 1.72
C VAL A 122 3.12 -7.67 2.62
N THR A 123 2.00 -6.96 2.71
CA THR A 123 0.85 -7.24 3.58
C THR A 123 -0.46 -7.13 2.81
#